data_AF-A0A2E0NBZ7-F1
#
_entry.id   AF-A0A2E0NBZ7-F1
#
_cell.length_a   1.000
_cell.length_b   1.000
_cell.length_c   1.000
_cell.angle_alpha   90.00
_cell.angle_beta   90.00
_cell.angle_gamma   90.00
#
_symmetry.space_group_name_H-M   'P 1'
#
loop_
_entity.id
_entity.type
_entity.pdbx_description
1 polymer ?
#
loop_
_entity_poly.entity_id
_entity_poly.type
_entity_poly.pdbx_seq_one_letter_code
_entity_poly.pdbx_strand_id
1 'polypeptide(L)' 'MSIYIDWARNPIIAKSQDEEKLSEFLIFLNKYGIKKHSIVMPDRETGGFILFLYQKIDEEIIDKWNEVNE' A
#
# COMPACT_ATOMS: atom_id res chain seq x y z
N MET A 1 -0.50 -13.47 2.13
CA MET A 1 -0.07 -12.78 0.88
C MET A 1 0.70 -11.52 1.24
N SER A 2 1.66 -11.08 0.43
CA SER A 2 2.48 -9.87 0.66
C SER A 2 1.90 -8.66 -0.08
N ILE A 3 2.26 -7.45 0.38
CA ILE A 3 1.97 -6.20 -0.33
C ILE A 3 3.14 -5.88 -1.24
N TYR A 4 2.86 -5.54 -2.49
CA TYR A 4 3.85 -5.09 -3.46
C TYR A 4 3.76 -3.58 -3.64
N ILE A 5 4.90 -2.88 -3.60
CA ILE A 5 4.97 -1.43 -3.81
C ILE A 5 5.62 -1.13 -5.16
N ASP A 6 4.90 -0.46 -6.05
CA ASP A 6 5.41 0.07 -7.32
C ASP A 6 5.89 1.52 -7.13
N TRP A 7 7.20 1.66 -6.95
CA TRP A 7 7.89 2.93 -6.80
C TRP A 7 8.13 3.66 -8.13
N ALA A 8 7.99 2.97 -9.27
CA ALA A 8 8.28 3.55 -10.59
C ALA A 8 7.16 4.46 -11.11
N ARG A 9 6.03 4.51 -10.40
CA ARG A 9 4.86 5.30 -10.77
C ARG A 9 4.64 6.49 -9.83
N ASN A 10 4.09 7.57 -10.37
CA ASN A 10 3.61 8.71 -9.60
C ASN A 10 2.12 8.93 -9.92
N PRO A 11 1.21 8.70 -8.95
CA PRO A 11 1.44 8.31 -7.55
C PRO A 11 2.04 6.91 -7.36
N ILE A 12 2.69 6.67 -6.22
CA ILE A 12 3.18 5.34 -5.81
C ILE A 12 1.98 4.40 -5.68
N ILE A 13 2.12 3.16 -6.13
CA ILE A 13 1.02 2.17 -6.07
C ILE A 13 1.37 1.08 -5.07
N ALA A 14 0.44 0.74 -4.19
CA ALA A 14 0.50 -0.49 -3.40
C ALA A 14 -0.52 -1.50 -3.93
N LYS A 15 -0.10 -2.76 -4.10
CA LYS A 15 -0.90 -3.85 -4.65
C LYS A 15 -0.93 -5.05 -3.70
N SER A 16 -2.05 -5.77 -3.70
CA SER A 16 -2.23 -7.04 -2.99
C SER A 16 -3.28 -7.88 -3.69
N GLN A 17 -3.23 -9.19 -3.53
CA GLN A 17 -4.34 -10.08 -3.91
C GLN A 17 -5.46 -10.10 -2.84
N ASP A 18 -5.19 -9.50 -1.67
CA ASP A 18 -6.06 -9.46 -0.50
C ASP A 18 -6.39 -8.00 -0.15
N GLU A 19 -7.69 -7.66 -0.21
CA GLU A 19 -8.24 -6.33 0.09
C GLU A 19 -8.07 -5.96 1.57
N GLU A 20 -8.27 -6.94 2.46
CA GLU A 20 -8.16 -6.73 3.91
C GLU A 20 -6.73 -6.34 4.26
N LYS A 21 -5.75 -7.01 3.65
CA LYS A 21 -4.34 -6.68 3.86
C LYS A 21 -3.96 -5.27 3.42
N LEU A 22 -4.52 -4.76 2.32
CA LEU A 22 -4.33 -3.36 1.92
C LEU A 22 -5.02 -2.39 2.89
N SER A 23 -6.17 -2.79 3.45
CA SER A 23 -6.88 -2.01 4.46
C SER A 23 -6.09 -1.92 5.78
N GLU A 24 -5.51 -3.03 6.24
CA GLU A 24 -4.59 -3.07 7.38
C GLU A 24 -3.34 -2.21 7.15
N PHE A 25 -2.79 -2.29 5.94
CA PHE A 25 -1.66 -1.46 5.55
C PHE A 25 -1.99 0.04 5.57
N LEU A 26 -3.16 0.45 5.10
CA LEU A 26 -3.61 1.84 5.26
C LEU A 26 -3.69 2.27 6.73
N ILE A 27 -4.21 1.40 7.60
CA ILE A 27 -4.25 1.67 9.05
C ILE A 27 -2.84 1.84 9.61
N PHE A 28 -1.90 0.98 9.21
CA PHE A 28 -0.50 1.08 9.59
C PHE A 28 0.13 2.39 9.10
N LEU A 29 -0.03 2.73 7.82
CA LEU A 29 0.47 3.96 7.20
C LEU A 29 -0.05 5.22 7.90
N ASN A 30 -1.29 5.20 8.37
CA ASN A 30 -1.88 6.32 9.09
C ASN A 30 -1.16 6.60 10.44
N LYS A 31 -0.60 5.56 11.09
CA LYS A 31 0.23 5.72 12.30
C LYS A 31 1.51 6.51 12.02
N TYR A 32 2.01 6.50 10.79
CA TYR A 32 3.17 7.25 10.32
C TYR A 32 2.81 8.56 9.60
N GLY A 33 1.55 8.99 9.69
CA GLY A 33 1.11 10.28 9.12
C GLY A 33 0.89 10.27 7.61
N ILE A 34 0.87 9.10 6.96
CA ILE A 34 0.53 8.97 5.54
C ILE A 34 -1.00 8.98 5.40
N LYS A 35 -1.55 10.08 4.89
CA LYS A 35 -3.00 10.35 4.83
C LYS A 35 -3.51 10.68 3.43
N LYS A 36 -2.63 11.09 2.51
CA LYS A 36 -2.99 11.39 1.13
C LYS A 36 -2.88 10.12 0.29
N HIS A 37 -3.96 9.36 0.26
CA HIS A 37 -4.05 8.12 -0.50
C HIS A 37 -5.46 7.96 -1.09
N SER A 38 -5.61 7.08 -2.08
CA SER A 38 -6.92 6.62 -2.54
C SER A 38 -7.51 5.62 -1.55
N ILE A 39 -8.79 5.29 -1.72
CA ILE A 39 -9.34 4.06 -1.14
C ILE A 39 -8.68 2.82 -1.76
N VAL A 40 -8.82 1.68 -1.10
CA VAL A 40 -8.56 0.37 -1.72
C VAL A 40 -9.61 0.13 -2.79
N MET A 41 -9.19 -0.34 -3.96
CA MET A 41 -10.09 -0.62 -5.08
C MET A 41 -9.64 -1.87 -5.85
N PRO A 42 -10.55 -2.59 -6.52
CA PRO A 42 -10.19 -3.70 -7.38
C PRO A 42 -9.29 -3.25 -8.54
N ASP A 43 -8.20 -3.99 -8.79
CA ASP A 43 -7.34 -3.80 -9.96
C ASP A 43 -8.01 -4.42 -11.19
N ARG A 44 -8.44 -3.59 -12.13
CA ARG A 44 -9.12 -4.03 -13.35
C ARG A 44 -8.16 -4.45 -14.46
N GLU A 45 -6.87 -4.18 -14.33
CA GLU A 45 -5.85 -4.53 -15.34
C GLU A 45 -5.13 -5.82 -14.98
N THR A 46 -4.70 -5.95 -13.72
CA THR A 46 -3.88 -7.09 -13.29
C THR A 46 -4.56 -8.02 -12.28
N GLY A 47 -5.79 -7.70 -11.87
CA GLY A 47 -6.52 -8.45 -10.84
C GLY A 47 -6.00 -8.19 -9.43
N GLY A 48 -6.77 -8.60 -8.43
CA GLY A 48 -6.53 -8.26 -7.02
C GLY A 48 -6.98 -6.83 -6.72
N PHE A 49 -6.22 -6.14 -5.87
CA PHE A 49 -6.57 -4.84 -5.32
C PHE A 49 -5.37 -3.89 -5.34
N ILE A 50 -5.66 -2.60 -5.48
CA ILE A 50 -4.69 -1.51 -5.49
C ILE A 50 -5.13 -0.35 -4.63
N LEU A 51 -4.16 0.44 -4.18
CA LEU A 51 -4.35 1.81 -3.73
C LEU A 51 -3.20 2.68 -4.21
N PHE A 52 -3.46 3.98 -4.30
CA PHE A 52 -2.51 5.00 -4.72
C PHE A 52 -2.10 5.86 -3.53
N LEU A 53 -0.80 6.10 -3.38
CA LEU A 53 -0.22 7.01 -2.40
C LEU A 53 0.19 8.30 -3.10
N TYR A 54 -0.51 9.39 -2.78
CA TYR A 54 -0.31 10.73 -3.38
C TYR A 54 0.71 11.59 -2.65
N GLN A 55 1.33 11.06 -1.59
CA GLN A 55 2.41 11.72 -0.87
C GLN A 55 3.65 10.84 -0.86
N LYS A 56 4.81 11.47 -0.63
CA LYS A 56 6.05 10.74 -0.41
C LYS A 56 5.90 9.84 0.81
N ILE A 57 6.42 8.64 0.68
CA ILE A 57 6.55 7.62 1.73
C ILE A 57 8.00 7.15 1.69
N ASP A 58 8.57 6.94 2.88
CA ASP A 58 9.94 6.45 3.02
C ASP A 58 9.94 4.92 2.97
N GLU A 59 10.95 4.33 2.31
CA GLU A 59 11.12 2.88 2.20
C GLU A 59 11.19 2.20 3.57
N GLU A 60 11.77 2.86 4.58
CA GLU A 60 11.87 2.35 5.96
C GLU A 60 10.49 2.05 6.59
N ILE A 61 9.44 2.78 6.20
CA ILE A 61 8.07 2.52 6.67
C ILE A 61 7.57 1.19 6.09
N ILE A 62 7.93 0.88 4.85
CA ILE A 62 7.57 -0.38 4.19
C ILE A 62 8.33 -1.55 4.80
N ASP A 63 9.61 -1.37 5.12
CA ASP A 63 10.41 -2.40 5.78
C ASP A 63 9.81 -2.78 7.14
N LYS A 64 9.42 -1.79 7.94
CA LYS A 64 8.71 -2.00 9.22
C LYS A 64 7.39 -2.75 9.05
N TRP A 65 6.68 -2.54 7.95
CA TRP A 65 5.47 -3.32 7.66
C TRP A 65 5.81 -4.79 7.38
N ASN A 66 6.86 -5.04 6.59
CA ASN A 66 7.27 -6.40 6.24
C ASN A 66 7.76 -7.17 7.46
N GLU A 67 8.54 -6.57 8.35
CA GLU A 67 9.04 -7.21 9.60
C GLU A 67 7.92 -7.73 10.52
N VAL A 68 6.76 -7.07 10.52
CA VAL A 68 5.63 -7.41 11.41
C VAL A 68 4.66 -8.41 10.76
N ASN A 69 4.73 -8.57 9.44
CA ASN A 69 3.73 -9.31 8.65
C ASN A 69 4.33 -10.43 7.76
N GLU A 70 5.59 -10.79 8.01
CA GLU A 70 6.25 -12.04 7.56
C GLU A 70 5.87 -13.25 8.41
#